data_AF-D1CTC5-F1
#
_entry.id   AF-D1CTC5-F1
#
_cell.length_a   1.000
_cell.length_b   1.000
_cell.length_c   1.000
_cell.angle_alpha   90.00
_cell.angle_beta   90.00
_cell.angle_gamma   90.00
#
_symmetry.space_group_name_H-M   'P 1'
#
loop_
_entity.id
_entity.type
_entity.pdbx_description
1 polymer ?
#
loop_
_entity_poly.entity_id
_entity_poly.type
_entity_poly.pdbx_seq_one_letter_code
_entity_poly.pdbx_strand_id
1 'polypeptide(L)'
;LGGIIKIAKANGQAIVIKMDCEGSEFEIFDDLAASGLLSDVHIFMIEWHKWWSAEKTDETLIKHLQDYGFAVFNMTQRHDPSAGMIYASKTPAV
;
A
#
# COMPACT_ATOMS: atom_id res chain seq x y z
N LEU A 1 10.64 8.86 4.48
CA LEU A 1 10.69 8.43 3.05
C LEU A 1 10.99 9.56 2.06
N GLY A 2 10.53 10.80 2.27
CA GLY A 2 10.61 11.89 1.28
C GLY A 2 11.99 12.14 0.63
N GLY A 3 13.10 12.08 1.39
CA GLY A 3 14.44 12.27 0.84
C GLY A 3 14.84 11.20 -0.19
N ILE A 4 14.56 9.92 0.10
CA ILE A 4 14.86 8.79 -0.79
C ILE A 4 13.97 8.86 -2.04
N ILE A 5 12.68 9.16 -1.84
CA ILE A 5 11.72 9.35 -2.94
C ILE A 5 12.17 10.47 -3.88
N LYS A 6 12.64 11.60 -3.34
CA LYS A 6 13.15 12.72 -4.14
C LYS A 6 14.32 12.30 -5.03
N ILE A 7 15.27 11.53 -4.49
CA ILE A 7 16.43 11.04 -5.25
C ILE A 7 15.98 10.06 -6.34
N ALA A 8 15.11 9.11 -6.02
CA ALA A 8 14.59 8.14 -6.98
C ALA A 8 13.87 8.84 -8.16
N LYS A 9 13.00 9.82 -7.84
CA LYS A 9 12.31 10.63 -8.87
C LYS A 9 13.28 11.42 -9.74
N ALA A 10 14.31 12.04 -9.16
CA ALA A 10 15.33 12.76 -9.92
C ALA A 10 16.10 11.86 -10.89
N ASN A 11 16.20 10.57 -10.59
CA ASN A 11 16.84 9.56 -11.43
C ASN A 11 15.86 8.82 -12.37
N GLY A 12 14.58 9.22 -12.42
CA GLY A 12 13.56 8.53 -13.22
C GLY A 12 13.27 7.08 -12.78
N GLN A 13 13.52 6.77 -11.51
CA GLN A 13 13.33 5.42 -10.97
C GLN A 13 11.91 5.24 -10.43
N ALA A 14 11.34 4.05 -10.67
CA ALA A 14 10.08 3.66 -10.05
C ALA A 14 10.27 3.43 -8.54
N ILE A 15 9.26 3.84 -7.76
CA ILE A 15 9.23 3.61 -6.32
C ILE A 15 8.33 2.42 -6.05
N VAL A 16 8.92 1.36 -5.51
CA VAL A 16 8.25 0.11 -5.16
C VAL A 16 8.34 -0.09 -3.65
N ILE A 17 7.22 -0.40 -3.01
CA ILE A 17 7.16 -0.71 -1.58
C ILE A 17 6.73 -2.17 -1.41
N LYS A 18 7.57 -2.97 -0.75
CA LYS A 18 7.14 -4.19 -0.05
C LYS A 18 6.87 -3.80 1.40
N MET A 19 5.70 -4.18 1.90
CA MET A 19 5.25 -3.91 3.25
C MET A 19 4.86 -5.23 3.93
N ASP A 20 5.34 -5.39 5.14
CA ASP A 20 5.11 -6.50 6.07
C ASP A 20 5.56 -5.97 7.44
N CYS A 21 4.60 -5.52 8.23
CA CYS A 21 4.82 -4.70 9.42
C CYS A 21 3.92 -5.14 10.58
N GLU A 22 3.45 -6.39 10.54
CA GLU A 22 2.73 -7.07 11.63
C GLU A 22 1.50 -6.30 12.14
N GLY A 23 0.83 -5.57 11.24
CA GLY A 23 -0.38 -4.81 11.51
C GLY A 23 -0.23 -3.29 11.51
N SER A 24 1.00 -2.77 11.39
CA SER A 24 1.23 -1.33 11.25
C SER A 24 0.92 -0.79 9.85
N GLU A 25 0.54 -1.65 8.89
CA GLU A 25 0.29 -1.25 7.50
C GLU A 25 -0.76 -0.15 7.42
N PHE A 26 -1.81 -0.25 8.24
CA PHE A 26 -2.93 0.69 8.23
C PHE A 26 -2.50 2.11 8.62
N GLU A 27 -1.75 2.27 9.71
CA GLU A 27 -1.25 3.58 10.16
C GLU A 27 -0.20 4.13 9.18
N ILE A 28 0.66 3.27 8.63
CA ILE A 28 1.64 3.68 7.62
C ILE A 28 0.94 4.24 6.38
N PHE A 29 -0.19 3.65 5.96
CA PHE A 29 -0.99 4.15 4.84
C PHE A 29 -1.60 5.53 5.13
N ASP A 30 -2.14 5.72 6.34
CA ASP A 30 -2.67 7.02 6.77
C ASP A 30 -1.57 8.09 6.74
N ASP A 31 -0.37 7.79 7.27
CA ASP A 31 0.78 8.70 7.26
C ASP A 31 1.30 8.99 5.85
N LEU A 32 1.39 7.98 4.98
CA LEU A 32 1.79 8.15 3.59
C LEU A 32 0.80 9.03 2.82
N ALA A 33 -0.50 8.87 3.07
CA ALA A 33 -1.54 9.70 2.48
C ALA A 33 -1.45 11.15 2.99
N ALA A 34 -1.37 11.34 4.31
CA ALA A 34 -1.29 12.65 4.96
C ALA A 34 -0.03 13.45 4.56
N SER A 35 1.09 12.75 4.35
CA SER A 35 2.35 13.36 3.89
C SER A 35 2.41 13.61 2.38
N GLY A 36 1.41 13.17 1.61
CA GLY A 36 1.40 13.24 0.14
C GLY A 36 2.42 12.30 -0.53
N LEU A 37 3.05 11.40 0.21
CA LEU A 37 4.06 10.47 -0.33
C LEU A 37 3.41 9.27 -1.03
N LEU A 38 2.17 8.93 -0.71
CA LEU A 38 1.44 7.83 -1.34
C LEU A 38 1.31 8.01 -2.87
N SER A 39 1.17 9.26 -3.34
CA SER A 39 1.10 9.56 -4.78
C SER A 39 2.42 9.33 -5.53
N ASP A 40 3.55 9.24 -4.84
CA ASP A 40 4.85 9.00 -5.48
C ASP A 40 5.17 7.51 -5.63
N VAL A 41 4.42 6.63 -4.97
CA VAL A 41 4.60 5.18 -5.08
C VAL A 41 3.97 4.66 -6.37
N HIS A 42 4.65 3.71 -7.01
CA HIS A 42 4.23 3.11 -8.28
C HIS A 42 3.67 1.71 -8.09
N ILE A 43 4.27 0.92 -7.20
CA ILE A 43 3.89 -0.47 -6.93
C ILE A 43 3.91 -0.73 -5.43
N PHE A 44 2.90 -1.44 -4.95
CA PHE A 44 2.85 -2.03 -3.62
C PHE A 44 2.77 -3.55 -3.68
N MET A 45 3.51 -4.19 -2.78
CA MET A 45 3.34 -5.58 -2.39
C MET A 45 3.11 -5.56 -0.87
N ILE A 46 1.94 -5.96 -0.42
CA ILE A 46 1.52 -5.78 0.98
C ILE A 46 1.17 -7.14 1.54
N GLU A 47 1.84 -7.49 2.62
CA GLU A 47 1.35 -8.48 3.58
C GLU A 47 0.79 -7.68 4.75
N TRP A 48 -0.49 -7.86 5.04
CA TRP A 48 -1.19 -7.10 6.08
C TRP A 48 -1.66 -8.02 7.18
N HIS A 49 -1.74 -7.50 8.40
CA HIS A 49 -2.16 -8.27 9.59
C HIS A 49 -3.12 -7.44 10.44
N LYS A 50 -4.13 -8.05 11.06
CA LYS A 50 -5.14 -7.32 11.86
C LYS A 50 -5.52 -8.01 13.17
N TRP A 51 -4.63 -8.81 13.72
CA TRP A 51 -4.86 -9.56 14.96
C TRP A 51 -5.37 -8.69 16.13
N TRP A 52 -5.10 -7.38 16.11
CA TRP A 52 -5.51 -6.41 17.12
C TRP A 52 -6.85 -5.69 16.82
N SER A 53 -7.40 -5.79 15.61
CA SER A 53 -8.62 -5.07 15.21
C SER A 53 -9.64 -5.95 14.49
N ALA A 54 -10.87 -5.93 15.00
CA ALA A 54 -12.00 -6.55 14.33
C ALA A 54 -12.55 -5.71 13.16
N GLU A 55 -12.29 -4.40 13.15
CA GLU A 55 -12.88 -3.45 12.20
C GLU A 55 -12.04 -3.26 10.95
N LYS A 56 -10.70 -3.30 11.08
CA LYS A 56 -9.79 -3.20 9.95
C LYS A 56 -9.99 -4.42 9.04
N THR A 57 -9.85 -4.24 7.74
CA THR A 57 -10.01 -5.28 6.73
C THR A 57 -9.11 -4.98 5.54
N ASP A 58 -8.93 -5.94 4.63
CA ASP A 58 -8.30 -5.71 3.34
C ASP A 58 -8.94 -4.51 2.61
N GLU A 59 -10.26 -4.39 2.63
CA GLU A 59 -11.02 -3.25 2.07
C GLU A 59 -10.50 -1.89 2.55
N THR A 60 -10.04 -1.78 3.81
CA THR A 60 -9.49 -0.52 4.34
C THR A 60 -8.26 -0.09 3.54
N LEU A 61 -7.31 -1.00 3.31
CA LEU A 61 -6.09 -0.71 2.54
C LEU A 61 -6.40 -0.53 1.05
N ILE A 62 -7.29 -1.37 0.51
CA ILE A 62 -7.71 -1.32 -0.90
C ILE A 62 -8.32 0.03 -1.24
N LYS A 63 -9.13 0.60 -0.34
CA LYS A 63 -9.74 1.91 -0.55
C LYS A 63 -8.68 3.00 -0.72
N HIS A 64 -7.67 3.06 0.16
CA HIS A 64 -6.57 4.02 0.02
C HIS A 64 -5.85 3.85 -1.33
N LEU A 65 -5.58 2.61 -1.74
CA LEU A 65 -4.92 2.33 -3.01
C LEU A 65 -5.77 2.80 -4.20
N GLN A 66 -7.06 2.49 -4.21
CA GLN A 66 -7.96 2.90 -5.28
C GLN A 66 -8.15 4.42 -5.34
N ASP A 67 -8.27 5.09 -4.19
CA ASP A 67 -8.40 6.55 -4.10
C ASP A 67 -7.17 7.28 -4.70
N TYR A 68 -6.01 6.60 -4.77
CA TYR A 68 -4.77 7.10 -5.38
C TYR A 68 -4.47 6.51 -6.78
N GLY A 69 -5.47 5.90 -7.42
CA GLY A 69 -5.42 5.46 -8.81
C GLY A 69 -4.65 4.17 -9.06
N PHE A 70 -4.48 3.33 -8.04
CA PHE A 70 -3.88 2.02 -8.23
C PHE A 70 -4.91 0.99 -8.73
N ALA A 71 -4.48 0.15 -9.68
CA ALA A 71 -5.13 -1.13 -9.94
C ALA A 71 -4.72 -2.10 -8.83
N VAL A 72 -5.68 -2.86 -8.29
CA VAL A 72 -5.48 -3.70 -7.11
C VAL A 72 -5.76 -5.16 -7.43
N PHE A 73 -4.83 -6.03 -7.02
CA PHE A 73 -4.95 -7.48 -7.05
C PHE A 73 -5.02 -7.96 -5.59
N ASN A 74 -6.23 -8.27 -5.13
CA ASN A 74 -6.45 -8.79 -3.79
C ASN A 74 -6.25 -10.31 -3.77
N MET A 75 -5.19 -10.76 -3.12
CA MET A 75 -4.80 -12.17 -2.98
C MET A 75 -5.06 -12.68 -1.54
N THR A 76 -5.85 -11.95 -0.76
CA THR A 76 -6.24 -12.33 0.60
C THR A 76 -6.94 -13.69 0.60
N GLN A 77 -6.41 -14.61 1.41
CA GLN A 77 -7.02 -15.92 1.59
C GLN A 77 -8.19 -15.80 2.57
N ARG A 78 -9.42 -15.96 2.08
CA ARG A 78 -10.64 -15.70 2.87
C ARG A 78 -10.81 -16.58 4.12
N HIS A 79 -10.06 -17.67 4.24
CA HIS A 79 -10.10 -18.52 5.44
C HIS A 79 -9.23 -18.02 6.58
N ASP A 80 -8.28 -17.11 6.32
CA ASP A 80 -7.56 -16.38 7.34
C ASP A 80 -8.10 -14.95 7.41
N PRO A 81 -8.98 -14.65 8.37
CA PRO A 81 -9.52 -13.30 8.52
C PRO A 81 -8.53 -12.36 9.20
N SER A 82 -7.34 -12.80 9.60
CA SER A 82 -6.39 -12.00 10.37
C SER A 82 -5.20 -11.49 9.57
N ALA A 83 -4.97 -12.02 8.37
CA ALA A 83 -3.89 -11.57 7.50
C ALA A 83 -4.22 -11.78 6.01
N GLY A 84 -3.45 -11.15 5.13
CA GLY A 84 -3.61 -11.35 3.70
C GLY A 84 -2.56 -10.66 2.84
N MET A 85 -2.66 -10.89 1.53
CA MET A 85 -1.75 -10.34 0.53
C MET A 85 -2.50 -9.44 -0.45
N ILE A 86 -1.95 -8.24 -0.70
CA ILE A 86 -2.46 -7.29 -1.69
C ILE A 86 -1.29 -6.86 -2.58
N TYR A 87 -1.49 -6.89 -3.89
CA TYR A 87 -0.60 -6.25 -4.84
C TYR A 87 -1.32 -5.07 -5.47
N ALA A 88 -0.62 -3.97 -5.69
CA ALA A 88 -1.20 -2.81 -6.36
C ALA A 88 -0.19 -2.13 -7.27
N SER A 89 -0.63 -1.65 -8.41
CA SER A 89 0.22 -0.92 -9.35
C SER A 89 -0.52 0.24 -9.99
N LYS A 90 0.19 1.34 -10.23
CA LYS A 90 -0.28 2.37 -11.15
C LYS A 90 -0.10 1.85 -12.57
N THR A 91 -1.20 1.78 -13.32
CA THR A 91 -1.13 1.56 -14.75
C THR A 91 -0.59 2.83 -15.41
N PRO A 92 0.33 2.74 -16.39
CA PRO A 92 0.66 3.89 -17.23
C PRO A 92 -0.62 4.49 -17.81
N ALA A 93 -0.71 5.82 -17.87
CA ALA A 93 -1.76 6.45 -18.66
C ALA A 93 -1.61 5.96 -20.11
N VAL A 94 -2.70 5.43 -20.65
CA VAL A 94 -2.78 4.94 -22.04
C VAL A 94 -2.79 6.13 -23.00
#